data_AF-A0A3S0BW43-F1
#
_entry.id   AF-A0A3S0BW43-F1
#
_cell.length_a   1.000
_cell.length_b   1.000
_cell.length_c   1.000
_cell.angle_alpha   90.00
_cell.angle_beta   90.00
_cell.angle_gamma   90.00
#
_symmetry.space_group_name_H-M   'P 1'
#
loop_
_entity.id
_entity.type
_entity.pdbx_description
1 polymer ?
#
loop_
_entity_poly.entity_id
_entity_poly.type
_entity_poly.pdbx_seq_one_letter_code
_entity_poly.pdbx_strand_id
1 'polypeptide(L)'
;MQIQLEAPTPQAALKLYLKILSTIYPPTLTESEIEILTAFASLPASLEHFRFTSKGRSMVMKALNKSYTKQNLNNHIYSLILKRYLYRTKDEDRTIYIAPAILKAYQQFSSSVPQSITITINALRTTLPTK
;
A
#
# COMPACT_ATOMS: atom_id res chain seq x y z
N MET A 1 -3.14 25.09 22.22
CA MET A 1 -2.14 24.02 22.02
C MET A 1 -2.17 23.63 20.55
N GLN A 2 -1.01 23.51 19.89
CA GLN A 2 -0.92 23.06 18.50
C GLN A 2 -0.42 21.61 18.50
N ILE A 3 -1.16 20.71 17.88
CA ILE A 3 -0.73 19.33 17.64
C ILE A 3 -0.44 19.21 16.15
N GLN A 4 0.77 18.79 15.80
CA GLN A 4 1.11 18.37 14.44
C GLN A 4 0.87 16.86 14.35
N LEU A 5 -0.07 16.46 13.50
CA LEU A 5 -0.22 15.06 13.12
C LEU A 5 0.48 14.86 11.78
N GLU A 6 1.40 13.90 11.73
CA GLU A 6 2.00 13.47 10.47
C GLU A 6 0.93 12.83 9.60
N ALA A 7 0.80 13.30 8.36
CA ALA A 7 -0.13 12.71 7.42
C ALA A 7 0.32 11.28 7.09
N PRO A 8 -0.61 10.32 6.94
CA PRO A 8 -0.25 8.95 6.64
C PRO A 8 0.51 8.89 5.31
N THR A 9 1.64 8.19 5.30
CA THR A 9 2.42 7.98 4.07
C THR A 9 1.55 7.28 3.01
N PRO A 10 1.81 7.47 1.70
CA PRO A 10 1.07 6.79 0.65
C PRO A 10 1.03 5.26 0.83
N GLN A 11 2.11 4.69 1.37
CA GLN A 11 2.19 3.27 1.72
C GLN A 11 1.24 2.91 2.86
N ALA A 12 1.19 3.71 3.94
CA ALA A 12 0.26 3.48 5.05
C ALA A 12 -1.20 3.57 4.60
N ALA A 13 -1.54 4.58 3.79
CA ALA A 13 -2.86 4.72 3.19
C ALA A 13 -3.23 3.51 2.31
N LEU A 14 -2.30 3.04 1.47
CA LEU A 14 -2.52 1.86 0.64
C LEU A 14 -2.72 0.58 1.47
N LYS A 15 -1.94 0.39 2.54
CA LYS A 15 -2.12 -0.75 3.46
C LYS A 15 -3.53 -0.77 4.05
N LEU A 16 -4.03 0.38 4.52
CA LEU A 16 -5.38 0.49 5.05
C LEU A 16 -6.44 0.21 3.97
N TYR A 17 -6.26 0.77 2.78
CA TYR A 17 -7.12 0.51 1.63
C TYR A 17 -7.21 -0.98 1.29
N LEU A 18 -6.07 -1.68 1.25
CA LEU A 18 -6.02 -3.12 0.97
C LEU A 18 -6.66 -3.95 2.08
N LYS A 19 -6.50 -3.56 3.35
CA LYS A 19 -7.21 -4.21 4.47
C LYS A 19 -8.71 -4.14 4.26
N ILE A 20 -9.25 -2.93 4.08
CA ILE A 20 -10.68 -2.69 3.86
C ILE A 20 -11.17 -3.46 2.63
N LEU A 21 -10.47 -3.34 1.51
CA LEU A 21 -10.84 -4.01 0.25
C LEU A 21 -10.92 -5.53 0.43
N SER A 22 -9.95 -6.14 1.11
CA SER A 22 -9.89 -7.58 1.32
C SER A 22 -10.87 -8.12 2.36
N THR A 23 -11.38 -7.25 3.24
CA THR A 23 -12.48 -7.59 4.15
C THR A 23 -13.81 -7.61 3.39
N ILE A 24 -14.02 -6.69 2.44
CA ILE A 24 -15.25 -6.61 1.66
C ILE A 24 -15.29 -7.70 0.57
N TYR A 25 -14.15 -7.95 -0.08
CA TYR A 25 -14.04 -8.92 -1.18
C TYR A 25 -13.10 -10.07 -0.80
N PRO A 26 -13.64 -11.21 -0.32
CA PRO A 26 -12.83 -12.40 -0.09
C PRO A 26 -12.22 -12.91 -1.42
N PRO A 27 -11.00 -13.49 -1.38
CA PRO A 27 -10.30 -13.93 -0.18
C PRO A 27 -9.52 -12.81 0.52
N THR A 28 -9.56 -12.82 1.85
CA THR A 28 -8.87 -11.85 2.70
C THR A 28 -7.35 -11.93 2.52
N LEU A 29 -6.70 -10.77 2.51
CA LEU A 29 -5.25 -10.68 2.46
C LEU A 29 -4.67 -10.83 3.88
N THR A 30 -3.58 -11.57 3.98
CA THR A 30 -2.74 -11.59 5.18
C THR A 30 -1.94 -10.29 5.28
N GLU A 31 -1.48 -9.94 6.49
CA GLU A 31 -0.61 -8.77 6.69
C GLU A 31 0.64 -8.82 5.80
N SER A 32 1.28 -9.99 5.66
CA SER A 32 2.43 -10.18 4.78
C SER A 32 2.10 -9.92 3.31
N GLU A 33 0.93 -10.37 2.83
CA GLU A 33 0.49 -10.11 1.46
C GLU A 33 0.22 -8.62 1.22
N ILE A 34 -0.38 -7.94 2.20
CA ILE A 34 -0.61 -6.48 2.15
C ILE A 34 0.72 -5.73 2.08
N GLU A 35 1.69 -6.10 2.91
CA GLU A 35 3.02 -5.50 2.91
C GLU A 35 3.74 -5.71 1.57
N ILE A 36 3.74 -6.94 1.06
CA ILE A 36 4.38 -7.30 -0.22
C ILE A 36 3.73 -6.53 -1.36
N LEU A 37 2.39 -6.53 -1.44
CA LEU A 37 1.65 -5.86 -2.49
C LEU A 37 1.87 -4.35 -2.45
N THR A 38 1.92 -3.76 -1.25
CA THR A 38 2.24 -2.33 -1.06
C THR A 38 3.66 -2.02 -1.51
N ALA A 39 4.64 -2.87 -1.16
CA ALA A 39 6.03 -2.67 -1.57
C ALA A 39 6.18 -2.73 -3.08
N PHE A 40 5.56 -3.71 -3.76
CA PHE A 40 5.52 -3.73 -5.23
C PHE A 40 4.81 -2.51 -5.79
N ALA A 41 3.67 -2.07 -5.21
CA ALA A 41 2.93 -0.89 -5.64
C ALA A 41 3.77 0.40 -5.61
N SER A 42 4.64 0.51 -4.61
CA SER A 42 5.54 1.65 -4.39
C SER A 42 6.78 1.71 -5.30
N LEU A 43 7.04 0.67 -6.10
CA LEU A 43 8.17 0.72 -7.04
C LEU A 43 7.94 1.81 -8.11
N PRO A 44 9.00 2.42 -8.67
CA PRO A 44 8.87 3.41 -9.74
C PRO A 44 8.00 2.92 -10.90
N ALA A 45 7.22 3.82 -11.50
CA ALA A 45 6.34 3.50 -12.63
C ALA A 45 7.12 2.98 -13.86
N SER A 46 8.37 3.41 -14.04
CA SER A 46 9.27 2.89 -15.08
C SER A 46 9.55 1.38 -14.99
N LEU A 47 9.22 0.76 -13.85
CA LEU A 47 9.31 -0.69 -13.65
C LEU A 47 7.97 -1.40 -13.84
N GLU A 48 6.91 -0.78 -14.36
CA GLU A 48 5.58 -1.40 -14.47
C GLU A 48 5.61 -2.81 -15.08
N HIS A 49 6.20 -2.96 -16.27
CA HIS A 49 6.36 -4.26 -16.95
C HIS A 49 7.40 -5.18 -16.30
N PHE A 50 8.30 -4.64 -15.49
CA PHE A 50 9.42 -5.38 -14.90
C PHE A 50 9.28 -5.58 -13.39
N ARG A 51 8.13 -5.22 -12.81
CA ARG A 51 7.93 -5.09 -11.37
C ARG A 51 8.11 -6.41 -10.62
N PHE A 52 7.72 -7.50 -11.28
CA PHE A 52 7.81 -8.86 -10.76
C PHE A 52 8.97 -9.67 -11.36
N THR A 53 9.91 -9.03 -12.06
CA THR A 53 11.16 -9.66 -12.50
C THR A 53 12.14 -9.79 -11.33
N SER A 54 13.28 -10.45 -11.55
CA SER A 54 14.36 -10.57 -10.57
C SER A 54 14.76 -9.22 -9.97
N LYS A 55 14.83 -8.15 -10.78
CA LYS A 55 15.20 -6.80 -10.32
C LYS A 55 14.17 -6.24 -9.35
N GLY A 56 12.89 -6.25 -9.72
CA GLY A 56 11.82 -5.72 -8.88
C GLY A 56 11.65 -6.52 -7.59
N ARG A 57 11.77 -7.85 -7.65
CA ARG A 57 11.78 -8.72 -6.46
C ARG A 57 12.92 -8.39 -5.51
N SER A 58 14.13 -8.21 -6.03
CA SER A 58 15.29 -7.81 -5.22
C SER A 58 15.09 -6.46 -4.53
N MET A 59 14.46 -5.49 -5.20
CA MET A 59 14.15 -4.19 -4.60
C MET A 59 13.13 -4.33 -3.46
N VAL A 60 12.05 -5.10 -3.67
CA VAL A 60 11.03 -5.33 -2.64
C VAL A 60 11.61 -6.08 -1.44
N MET A 61 12.42 -7.12 -1.65
CA MET A 61 13.06 -7.85 -0.55
C MET A 61 13.95 -6.92 0.30
N LYS A 62 14.69 -6.01 -0.34
CA LYS A 62 15.48 -4.99 0.38
C LYS A 62 14.60 -4.01 1.16
N ALA A 63 13.51 -3.53 0.54
CA ALA A 63 12.61 -2.54 1.14
C ALA A 63 11.84 -3.09 2.35
N LEU A 64 11.47 -4.37 2.34
CA LEU A 64 10.71 -4.99 3.43
C LEU A 64 11.57 -5.25 4.68
N ASN A 65 12.91 -5.10 4.60
CA ASN A 65 13.87 -5.35 5.68
C ASN A 65 13.62 -6.70 6.43
N LYS A 66 13.08 -7.68 5.70
CA LYS A 66 12.70 -9.00 6.18
C LYS A 66 13.47 -10.03 5.37
N SER A 67 13.87 -11.13 6.02
CA SER A 67 14.53 -12.27 5.37
C SER A 67 13.55 -13.11 4.52
N TYR A 68 12.90 -12.50 3.54
CA TYR A 68 12.13 -13.24 2.55
C TYR A 68 13.07 -14.06 1.68
N THR A 69 12.88 -15.37 1.65
CA THR A 69 13.50 -16.21 0.63
C THR A 69 12.80 -15.97 -0.71
N LYS A 70 13.51 -16.21 -1.82
CA LYS A 70 12.92 -16.15 -3.17
C LYS A 70 11.69 -17.05 -3.30
N GLN A 71 11.73 -18.23 -2.69
CA GLN A 71 10.63 -19.19 -2.68
C GLN A 71 9.41 -18.63 -1.94
N ASN A 72 9.61 -18.07 -0.75
CA ASN A 72 8.53 -17.49 0.06
C ASN A 72 7.86 -16.32 -0.67
N LEU A 73 8.64 -15.40 -1.24
CA LEU A 73 8.10 -14.28 -2.02
C LEU A 73 7.30 -14.77 -3.23
N ASN A 74 7.78 -15.80 -3.94
CA ASN A 74 7.05 -16.38 -5.06
C ASN A 74 5.70 -16.95 -4.61
N ASN A 75 5.66 -17.68 -3.48
CA ASN A 75 4.42 -18.23 -2.96
C ASN A 75 3.38 -17.13 -2.67
N HIS A 76 3.81 -16.00 -2.08
CA HIS A 76 2.94 -14.85 -1.89
C HIS A 76 2.46 -14.24 -3.21
N ILE A 77 3.33 -14.10 -4.22
CA ILE A 77 2.94 -13.61 -5.55
C ILE A 77 1.88 -14.53 -6.16
N TYR A 78 2.05 -15.85 -6.10
CA TYR A 78 1.06 -16.80 -6.60
C TYR A 78 -0.27 -16.73 -5.85
N SER A 79 -0.23 -16.62 -4.52
CA SER A 79 -1.42 -16.40 -3.70
C SER A 79 -2.16 -15.13 -4.12
N LEU A 80 -1.45 -14.01 -4.31
CA LEU A 80 -2.02 -12.74 -4.74
C LEU A 80 -2.64 -12.81 -6.15
N ILE A 81 -2.11 -13.65 -7.05
CA ILE A 81 -2.72 -13.93 -8.35
C ILE A 81 -4.04 -14.68 -8.18
N LEU A 82 -4.06 -15.75 -7.37
CA LEU A 82 -5.29 -16.52 -7.11
C LEU A 82 -6.38 -15.65 -6.47
N LYS A 83 -5.99 -14.72 -5.60
CA LYS A 83 -6.87 -13.74 -4.96
C LYS A 83 -7.25 -12.56 -5.86
N ARG A 84 -6.79 -12.53 -7.13
CA ARG A 84 -7.08 -11.49 -8.13
C ARG A 84 -6.58 -10.07 -7.82
N TYR A 85 -5.61 -9.94 -6.91
CA TYR A 85 -4.91 -8.67 -6.67
C TYR A 85 -3.79 -8.45 -7.69
N LEU A 86 -3.29 -9.54 -8.26
CA LEU A 86 -2.36 -9.57 -9.39
C LEU A 86 -3.00 -10.35 -10.55
N TYR A 87 -2.60 -10.04 -11.77
CA TYR A 87 -3.01 -10.79 -12.95
C TYR A 87 -1.82 -11.05 -13.88
N ARG A 88 -1.97 -12.06 -14.74
CA ARG A 88 -1.03 -12.37 -15.81
C ARG A 88 -1.64 -11.98 -17.14
N THR A 89 -0.84 -11.46 -18.06
CA THR A 89 -1.26 -11.33 -19.45
C THR A 89 -1.38 -12.71 -20.10
N LYS A 90 -2.23 -12.80 -21.13
CA LYS A 90 -2.36 -14.00 -21.97
C LYS A 90 -1.22 -14.15 -22.99
N ASP A 91 -0.40 -13.11 -23.11
CA ASP A 91 0.70 -13.05 -24.07
C ASP A 91 1.84 -14.00 -23.70
N GLU A 92 2.73 -14.25 -24.66
CA GLU A 92 3.83 -15.22 -24.60
C GLU A 92 4.71 -15.04 -23.35
N ASP A 93 4.92 -13.79 -22.90
CA ASP A 93 5.80 -13.45 -21.80
C ASP A 93 5.19 -13.66 -20.39
N ARG A 94 3.88 -13.96 -20.30
CA ARG A 94 3.14 -14.21 -19.04
C ARG A 94 3.46 -13.18 -17.94
N THR A 95 3.62 -11.92 -18.32
CA THR A 95 4.04 -10.85 -17.40
C THR A 95 2.98 -10.64 -16.33
N ILE A 96 3.44 -10.39 -15.09
CA ILE A 96 2.57 -10.19 -13.92
C ILE A 96 2.37 -8.69 -13.71
N TYR A 97 1.12 -8.30 -13.47
CA TYR A 97 0.71 -6.91 -13.21
C TYR A 97 -0.10 -6.81 -11.92
N ILE A 98 -0.06 -5.63 -11.32
CA ILE A 98 -0.96 -5.26 -10.21
C ILE A 98 -2.30 -4.83 -10.79
N ALA A 99 -3.41 -5.22 -10.15
CA ALA A 99 -4.74 -4.77 -10.55
C ALA A 99 -4.79 -3.22 -10.68
N PRO A 100 -5.32 -2.66 -11.79
CA PRO A 100 -5.23 -1.23 -12.06
C PRO A 100 -5.85 -0.34 -10.99
N ALA A 101 -6.91 -0.80 -10.32
CA ALA A 101 -7.56 -0.07 -9.22
C ALA A 101 -6.59 0.21 -8.07
N ILE A 102 -5.70 -0.74 -7.75
CA ILE A 102 -4.72 -0.63 -6.65
C ILE A 102 -3.64 0.38 -7.02
N LEU A 103 -3.17 0.36 -8.28
CA LEU A 103 -2.20 1.34 -8.77
C LEU A 103 -2.77 2.75 -8.79
N LYS A 104 -4.00 2.91 -9.27
CA LYS A 104 -4.71 4.19 -9.25
C LYS A 104 -4.89 4.72 -7.84
N ALA A 105 -5.29 3.86 -6.88
CA ALA A 105 -5.38 4.25 -5.48
C ALA A 105 -4.03 4.73 -4.93
N TYR A 106 -2.95 4.00 -5.20
CA TYR A 106 -1.61 4.41 -4.74
C TYR A 106 -1.15 5.74 -5.35
N GLN A 107 -1.42 5.96 -6.65
CA GLN A 107 -1.13 7.23 -7.32
C GLN A 107 -1.92 8.37 -6.69
N GLN A 108 -3.21 8.17 -6.43
CA GLN A 108 -4.04 9.15 -5.74
C GLN A 108 -3.49 9.47 -4.36
N PHE A 109 -3.12 8.46 -3.56
CA PHE A 109 -2.51 8.71 -2.26
C PHE A 109 -1.21 9.50 -2.38
N SER A 110 -0.37 9.16 -3.36
CA SER A 110 0.90 9.86 -3.59
C SER A 110 0.73 11.33 -4.00
N SER A 111 -0.35 11.65 -4.73
CA SER A 111 -0.65 13.03 -5.17
C SER A 111 -1.44 13.85 -4.14
N SER A 112 -2.08 13.21 -3.15
CA SER A 112 -3.08 13.85 -2.28
C SER A 112 -2.63 14.08 -0.84
N VAL A 113 -1.40 13.71 -0.43
CA VAL A 113 -0.97 13.90 0.96
C VAL A 113 -0.57 15.36 1.21
N PRO A 114 -1.31 16.15 2.02
CA PRO A 114 -0.78 17.39 2.55
C PRO A 114 0.39 17.08 3.48
N GLN A 115 1.53 17.77 3.28
CA GLN A 115 2.79 17.49 4.00
C GLN A 115 2.70 17.70 5.53
N SER A 116 1.64 18.33 6.03
CA SER A 116 1.32 18.43 7.46
C SER A 116 -0.15 18.77 7.68
N ILE A 117 -0.74 18.28 8.78
CA ILE A 117 -2.04 18.72 9.27
C ILE A 117 -1.79 19.47 10.59
N THR A 118 -2.06 20.77 10.60
CA THR A 118 -1.97 21.60 11.82
C THR A 118 -3.36 21.68 12.47
N ILE A 119 -3.51 21.09 13.65
CA ILE A 119 -4.75 21.22 14.44
C ILE A 119 -4.53 22.29 15.50
N THR A 120 -5.31 23.37 15.43
CA THR A 120 -5.34 24.42 16.46
C THR A 120 -6.50 24.16 17.41
N ILE A 121 -6.19 23.76 18.65
CA ILE A 121 -7.21 23.63 19.70
C ILE A 121 -7.38 25.01 20.35
N ASN A 122 -8.48 25.68 20.01
CA ASN A 122 -8.94 26.86 20.73
C ASN A 122 -9.63 26.37 22.01
N ALA A 123 -9.04 26.66 23.16
CA ALA A 123 -9.65 26.34 24.44
C ALA A 123 -11.02 27.04 24.51
N LEU A 124 -12.10 26.25 24.58
CA LEU A 124 -13.41 26.77 24.96
C LEU A 124 -13.27 27.31 26.39
N ARG A 125 -13.20 28.63 26.53
CA ARG A 125 -13.39 29.27 27.83
C ARG A 125 -14.85 29.01 28.21
N THR A 126 -15.09 27.98 29.01
CA THR A 126 -16.33 27.88 29.77
C THR A 126 -16.30 29.00 30.80
N THR A 127 -16.92 30.14 30.47
CA THR A 127 -17.30 31.09 31.51
C THR A 127 -18.35 30.39 32.36
N LEU A 128 -17.97 29.92 33.55
CA LEU A 128 -18.95 29.55 34.56
C LEU A 128 -19.85 30.78 34.80
N PRO A 129 -21.17 30.69 34.70
CA PRO A 129 -22.03 31.76 35.17
C PRO A 129 -21.89 31.81 36.70
N THR A 130 -21.32 32.90 37.20
CA THR A 130 -21.44 33.25 38.61
C THR A 130 -22.88 33.66 38.89
N LYS A 131 -23.62 32.81 39.59
CA LYS A 131 -24.72 33.21 40.47
C LYS A 131 -24.96 32.16 41.53
#